data_AF-A0A2J6ICJ5-F1
#
_entry.id   AF-A0A2J6ICJ5-F1
#
_cell.length_a   1.000
_cell.length_b   1.000
_cell.length_c   1.000
_cell.angle_alpha   90.00
_cell.angle_beta   90.00
_cell.angle_gamma   90.00
#
_symmetry.space_group_name_H-M   'P 1'
#
loop_
_entity.id
_entity.type
_entity.pdbx_description
1 polymer ?
#
loop_
_entity_poly.entity_id
_entity_poly.type
_entity_poly.pdbx_seq_one_letter_code
_entity_poly.pdbx_strand_id
1 'polypeptide(L)'
;MLGYLLLVIGIYNSLSTDYGYIFISLPGLLLASLSDGIQIDFEKKLSREYISIAWIKFGKWNLIPDTDYVTVYIQNLSQGMNMVSITSNNPSASYKISIIGKDESQTDAGTYKSKDAALKIAEQISKKFNVECINNIKIAD
;
A
#
# COMPACT_ATOMS: atom_id res chain seq x y z
N MET A 1 5.06 -1.29 -14.69
CA MET A 1 5.88 -1.43 -15.92
C MET A 1 5.08 -1.09 -17.18
N LEU A 2 3.89 -1.66 -17.38
CA LEU A 2 3.10 -1.46 -18.61
C LEU A 2 2.79 0.01 -18.94
N GLY A 3 2.36 0.81 -17.95
CA GLY A 3 2.08 2.24 -18.17
C GLY A 3 3.28 3.04 -18.66
N TYR A 4 4.47 2.76 -18.12
CA TYR A 4 5.72 3.42 -18.51
C TYR A 4 6.11 3.07 -19.97
N LEU A 5 5.87 1.82 -20.36
CA LEU A 5 6.16 1.34 -21.71
C LEU A 5 5.24 2.00 -22.76
N LEU A 6 3.94 2.11 -22.46
CA LEU A 6 2.99 2.84 -23.31
C LEU A 6 3.32 4.33 -23.41
N LEU A 7 3.74 4.94 -22.30
CA LEU A 7 4.15 6.35 -22.28
C LEU A 7 5.35 6.58 -23.21
N VAL A 8 6.41 5.79 -23.08
CA VAL A 8 7.63 5.91 -23.89
C VAL A 8 7.35 5.65 -25.37
N ILE A 9 6.59 4.59 -25.70
CA ILE A 9 6.23 4.27 -27.08
C ILE A 9 5.38 5.38 -27.71
N GLY A 10 4.38 5.90 -26.98
CA GLY A 10 3.52 6.96 -27.48
C GLY A 10 4.30 8.24 -27.77
N ILE A 11 5.22 8.64 -26.87
CA ILE A 11 6.04 9.85 -27.07
C ILE A 11 6.99 9.65 -28.24
N TYR A 12 7.67 8.51 -28.32
CA TYR A 12 8.62 8.23 -29.40
C TYR A 12 7.96 8.26 -30.78
N ASN A 13 6.80 7.60 -30.93
CA ASN A 13 6.05 7.59 -32.19
C ASN A 13 5.44 8.96 -32.50
N SER A 14 5.05 9.73 -31.49
CA SER A 14 4.54 11.09 -31.66
C SER A 14 5.57 12.04 -32.25
N LEU A 15 6.85 11.87 -31.91
CA LEU A 15 7.94 12.69 -32.43
C LEU A 15 8.47 12.21 -33.78
N SER A 16 8.36 10.91 -34.06
CA SER A 16 8.97 10.29 -35.24
C SER A 16 8.04 10.13 -36.43
N THR A 17 6.72 10.01 -36.21
CA THR A 17 5.75 9.66 -37.27
C THR A 17 4.61 10.67 -37.37
N ASP A 18 3.78 10.77 -36.33
CA ASP A 18 2.56 11.59 -36.34
C ASP A 18 2.19 12.02 -34.91
N TYR A 19 1.81 13.28 -34.72
CA TYR A 19 1.38 13.80 -33.43
C TYR A 19 0.16 13.06 -32.83
N GLY A 20 -0.63 12.35 -33.64
CA GLY A 20 -1.77 11.54 -33.19
C GLY A 20 -1.40 10.44 -32.19
N TYR A 21 -0.15 9.96 -32.18
CA TYR A 21 0.30 8.95 -31.21
C TYR A 21 0.36 9.47 -29.76
N ILE A 22 0.23 10.80 -29.55
CA ILE A 22 0.12 11.39 -28.20
C ILE A 22 -1.10 10.86 -27.42
N PHE A 23 -2.16 10.43 -28.11
CA PHE A 23 -3.34 9.84 -27.48
C PHE A 23 -3.05 8.49 -26.80
N ILE A 24 -1.96 7.81 -27.18
CA ILE A 24 -1.49 6.57 -26.53
C ILE A 24 -0.68 6.87 -25.27
N SER A 25 0.02 8.01 -25.23
CA SER A 25 0.80 8.43 -24.06
C SER A 25 -0.08 8.82 -22.87
N LEU A 26 -1.28 9.37 -23.12
CA LEU A 26 -2.21 9.80 -22.07
C LEU A 26 -2.63 8.67 -21.11
N PRO A 27 -3.18 7.53 -21.59
CA PRO A 27 -3.49 6.39 -20.72
C PRO A 27 -2.22 5.76 -20.13
N GLY A 28 -1.09 5.80 -20.84
CA GLY A 28 0.20 5.36 -20.31
C GLY A 28 0.62 6.14 -19.07
N LEU A 29 0.46 7.46 -19.08
CA LEU A 29 0.73 8.33 -17.93
C LEU A 29 -0.21 8.06 -16.75
N LEU A 30 -1.50 7.91 -17.00
CA LEU A 30 -2.48 7.56 -15.96
C LEU A 30 -2.13 6.21 -15.31
N LEU A 31 -1.81 5.22 -16.13
CA LEU A 31 -1.42 3.88 -15.66
C LEU A 31 -0.08 3.89 -14.92
N ALA A 32 0.88 4.71 -15.34
CA ALA A 32 2.18 4.83 -14.68
C ALA A 32 2.09 5.54 -13.32
N SER A 33 1.09 6.40 -13.13
CA SER A 33 0.90 7.16 -11.90
C SER A 33 -0.03 6.46 -10.89
N LEU A 34 -0.70 5.39 -11.29
CA LEU A 34 -1.49 4.55 -10.38
C LEU A 34 -0.60 4.01 -9.25
N SER A 35 -0.97 4.37 -8.03
CA SER A 35 -0.33 3.86 -6.81
C SER A 35 -1.38 3.73 -5.73
N ASP A 36 -1.33 2.66 -4.96
CA ASP A 36 -2.18 2.45 -3.81
C ASP A 36 -1.39 2.62 -2.50
N GLY A 37 -2.09 2.84 -1.40
CA GLY A 37 -1.47 2.93 -0.09
C GLY A 37 -2.45 3.26 1.02
N ILE A 38 -1.94 3.31 2.25
CA ILE A 38 -2.71 3.67 3.44
C ILE A 38 -2.28 5.07 3.90
N GLN A 39 -3.26 5.90 4.23
CA GLN A 39 -3.04 7.21 4.84
C GLN A 39 -3.70 7.24 6.21
N ILE A 40 -2.93 7.65 7.22
CA ILE A 40 -3.37 7.77 8.62
C ILE A 40 -3.29 9.24 9.02
N ASP A 41 -4.39 9.79 9.50
CA ASP A 41 -4.49 11.09 10.15
C ASP A 41 -4.57 10.86 11.67
N PHE A 42 -3.47 11.16 12.36
CA PHE A 42 -3.33 10.97 13.81
C PHE A 42 -4.10 12.02 14.62
N GLU A 43 -4.34 13.21 14.07
CA GLU A 43 -5.04 14.29 14.79
C GLU A 43 -6.54 14.02 14.83
N LYS A 44 -7.09 13.55 13.70
CA LYS A 44 -8.53 13.24 13.57
C LYS A 44 -8.88 11.79 13.86
N LYS A 45 -7.88 10.93 14.14
CA LYS A 45 -8.04 9.48 14.27
C LYS A 45 -8.78 8.88 13.06
N LEU A 46 -8.33 9.21 11.84
CA LEU A 46 -8.91 8.71 10.60
C LEU A 46 -7.89 7.90 9.82
N SER A 47 -8.31 6.80 9.21
CA SER A 47 -7.51 6.01 8.27
C SER A 47 -8.25 5.91 6.93
N ARG A 48 -7.50 5.87 5.83
CA ARG A 48 -8.05 5.50 4.53
C ARG A 48 -7.05 4.70 3.73
N GLU A 49 -7.55 3.66 3.08
CA GLU A 49 -6.91 3.11 1.89
C GLU A 49 -7.21 4.06 0.72
N TYR A 50 -6.17 4.40 -0.04
CA TYR A 50 -6.32 5.27 -1.19
C TYR A 50 -5.70 4.64 -2.43
N ILE A 51 -6.33 4.94 -3.57
CA ILE A 51 -5.73 4.80 -4.89
C ILE A 51 -5.42 6.22 -5.36
N SER A 52 -4.15 6.46 -5.67
CA SER A 52 -3.64 7.71 -6.21
C SER A 52 -3.52 7.59 -7.72
N ILE A 53 -4.10 8.55 -8.44
CA ILE A 53 -3.97 8.72 -9.89
C ILE A 53 -3.48 10.13 -10.13
N ALA A 54 -2.36 10.30 -10.82
CA ALA A 54 -1.80 11.62 -11.13
C ALA A 54 -1.78 12.53 -9.88
N TRP A 55 -1.22 12.02 -8.78
CA TRP A 55 -1.10 12.71 -7.48
C TRP A 55 -2.41 12.99 -6.73
N ILE A 56 -3.58 12.69 -7.32
CA ILE A 56 -4.89 12.81 -6.65
C ILE A 56 -5.22 11.50 -5.95
N LYS A 57 -5.42 11.56 -4.62
CA LYS A 57 -5.72 10.40 -3.77
C LYS A 57 -7.22 10.21 -3.58
N PHE A 58 -7.75 9.11 -4.10
CA PHE A 58 -9.14 8.69 -3.96
C PHE A 58 -9.25 7.59 -2.91
N GLY A 59 -10.14 7.75 -1.93
CA GLY A 59 -10.31 6.76 -0.86
C GLY A 59 -11.32 7.23 0.19
N LYS A 60 -11.97 6.29 0.87
CA LYS A 60 -12.94 6.59 1.94
C LYS A 60 -12.23 6.69 3.28
N TRP A 61 -12.48 7.76 4.01
CA TRP A 61 -12.03 7.89 5.39
C TRP A 61 -12.89 7.04 6.31
N ASN A 62 -12.22 6.22 7.12
CA ASN A 62 -12.79 5.42 8.18
C ASN A 62 -12.25 5.94 9.52
N LEU A 63 -13.07 5.85 10.56
CA LEU A 63 -12.65 6.16 11.92
C LEU A 63 -11.73 5.07 12.43
N ILE A 64 -10.60 5.49 13.00
CA ILE A 64 -9.74 4.61 13.77
C ILE A 64 -10.44 4.41 15.11
N PRO A 65 -10.68 3.15 15.52
CA PRO A 65 -11.29 2.84 16.81
C PRO A 65 -10.43 3.37 17.96
N ASP A 66 -10.97 3.40 19.18
CA ASP A 66 -10.16 3.74 20.35
C ASP A 66 -9.07 2.69 20.55
N THR A 67 -7.84 3.07 20.17
CA THR A 67 -6.68 2.19 20.13
C THR A 67 -6.37 1.61 21.50
N ASP A 68 -6.24 0.28 21.55
CA ASP A 68 -5.75 -0.46 22.72
C ASP A 68 -4.25 -0.74 22.57
N TYR A 69 -3.85 -1.30 21.44
CA TYR A 69 -2.45 -1.59 21.11
C TYR A 69 -2.17 -1.58 19.61
N VAL A 70 -0.89 -1.47 19.26
CA VAL A 70 -0.40 -1.62 17.88
C VAL A 70 0.36 -2.93 17.77
N THR A 71 0.16 -3.68 16.69
CA THR A 71 0.85 -4.96 16.49
C THR A 71 1.30 -5.16 15.04
N VAL A 72 2.24 -6.09 14.85
CA VAL A 72 2.82 -6.43 13.55
C VAL A 72 2.57 -7.90 13.28
N TYR A 73 1.77 -8.20 12.26
CA TYR A 73 1.48 -9.54 11.79
C TYR A 73 2.42 -9.96 10.66
N ILE A 74 2.75 -11.24 10.58
CA ILE A 74 3.36 -11.82 9.38
C ILE A 74 2.23 -12.25 8.46
N GLN A 75 2.15 -11.61 7.31
CA GLN A 75 1.30 -12.04 6.21
C GLN A 75 2.15 -12.89 5.26
N ASN A 76 1.95 -14.21 5.36
CA ASN A 76 2.44 -15.15 4.36
C ASN A 76 1.53 -15.04 3.14
N LEU A 77 2.07 -14.57 2.01
CA LEU A 77 1.35 -14.63 0.74
C LEU A 77 1.22 -16.11 0.34
N SER A 78 0.16 -16.77 0.80
CA SER A 78 -0.35 -17.98 0.17
C SER A 78 -0.79 -17.56 -1.22
N GLN A 79 0.04 -17.88 -2.22
CA GLN A 79 -0.24 -17.59 -3.63
C GLN A 79 -1.37 -18.50 -4.12
N GLY A 80 -2.59 -18.19 -3.71
CA GLY A 80 -3.81 -18.74 -4.30
C GLY A 80 -4.47 -17.67 -5.16
N MET A 81 -3.94 -17.36 -6.35
CA MET A 81 -4.69 -16.72 -7.44
C MET A 81 -3.90 -16.69 -8.76
N ASN A 82 -4.58 -17.11 -9.83
CA ASN A 82 -4.12 -17.13 -11.22
C ASN A 82 -3.57 -15.76 -11.67
N MET A 83 -2.26 -15.61 -11.68
CA MET A 83 -1.58 -14.47 -12.29
C MET A 83 -0.58 -15.04 -13.29
N VAL A 84 -0.71 -14.68 -14.56
CA VAL A 84 0.34 -14.91 -15.57
C VAL A 84 1.54 -14.05 -15.14
N SER A 85 2.37 -14.61 -14.27
CA SER A 85 3.53 -13.97 -13.68
C SER A 85 4.64 -14.99 -13.63
N ILE A 86 5.73 -14.69 -14.34
CA ILE A 86 6.97 -15.47 -14.36
C ILE A 86 7.42 -15.71 -12.91
N THR A 87 7.50 -16.98 -12.55
CA THR A 87 7.82 -17.51 -11.22
C THR A 87 9.19 -17.03 -10.74
N SER A 88 9.22 -16.22 -9.67
CA SER A 88 10.36 -16.13 -8.77
C SER A 88 9.92 -16.69 -7.42
N ASN A 89 10.35 -17.92 -7.15
CA ASN A 89 10.04 -18.67 -5.96
C ASN A 89 10.88 -18.11 -4.79
N ASN A 90 10.38 -17.08 -4.12
CA ASN A 90 10.91 -16.66 -2.82
C ASN A 90 9.73 -16.40 -1.90
N PRO A 91 9.57 -17.14 -0.78
CA PRO A 91 8.52 -16.86 0.20
C PRO A 91 8.81 -15.50 0.83
N SER A 92 8.31 -14.46 0.18
CA SER A 92 8.47 -13.08 0.60
C SER A 92 7.41 -12.81 1.64
N ALA A 93 7.69 -13.25 2.87
CA ALA A 93 6.91 -12.88 4.04
C ALA A 93 6.80 -11.35 4.07
N SER A 94 5.56 -10.85 4.13
CA SER A 94 5.28 -9.42 4.27
C SER A 94 4.82 -9.15 5.70
N TYR A 95 5.20 -8.00 6.25
CA TYR A 95 4.90 -7.61 7.62
C TYR A 95 3.83 -6.54 7.60
N LYS A 96 2.65 -6.85 8.11
CA LYS A 96 1.49 -5.97 8.13
C LYS A 96 1.36 -5.36 9.51
N ILE A 97 1.31 -4.03 9.59
CA ILE A 97 1.06 -3.30 10.83
C ILE A 97 -0.45 -3.08 10.94
N SER A 98 -1.01 -3.40 12.09
CA SER A 98 -2.42 -3.16 12.39
C SER A 98 -2.57 -2.50 13.76
N ILE A 99 -3.52 -1.59 13.84
CA ILE A 99 -3.96 -0.89 15.05
C ILE A 99 -5.21 -1.62 15.53
N ILE A 100 -5.17 -2.13 16.77
CA ILE A 100 -6.28 -2.86 17.37
C ILE A 100 -7.00 -1.94 18.35
N GLY A 101 -8.31 -1.80 18.16
CA GLY A 101 -9.20 -1.07 19.05
C GLY A 101 -9.58 -1.87 20.28
N LYS A 102 -10.04 -1.17 21.32
CA LYS A 102 -10.58 -1.78 22.55
C LYS A 102 -11.84 -2.62 22.32
N ASP A 103 -12.52 -2.38 21.20
CA ASP A 103 -13.68 -3.12 20.72
C ASP A 103 -13.29 -4.33 19.83
N GLU A 104 -12.01 -4.72 19.85
CA GLU A 104 -11.41 -5.76 18.99
C GLU A 104 -11.42 -5.42 17.50
N SER A 105 -11.79 -4.19 17.12
CA SER A 105 -11.76 -3.79 15.71
C SER A 105 -10.32 -3.60 15.22
N GLN A 106 -10.07 -3.99 13.96
CA GLN A 106 -8.75 -3.96 13.35
C GLN A 106 -8.69 -2.89 12.26
N THR A 107 -7.70 -2.01 12.34
CA THR A 107 -7.39 -1.03 11.28
C THR A 107 -5.97 -1.24 10.78
N ASP A 108 -5.81 -1.42 9.48
CA ASP A 108 -4.50 -1.62 8.88
C ASP A 108 -3.75 -0.29 8.72
N ALA A 109 -2.46 -0.33 9.07
CA ALA A 109 -1.60 0.85 9.10
C ALA A 109 -0.45 0.80 8.09
N GLY A 110 -0.32 -0.29 7.34
CA GLY A 110 0.69 -0.42 6.28
C GLY A 110 1.27 -1.83 6.19
N THR A 111 1.84 -2.14 5.04
CA THR A 111 2.55 -3.41 4.79
C THR A 111 3.99 -3.12 4.37
N TYR A 112 4.93 -3.87 4.94
CA TYR A 112 6.35 -3.68 4.78
C TYR A 112 7.04 -4.99 4.40
N LYS A 113 8.10 -4.91 3.59
CA LYS A 113 8.91 -6.08 3.20
C LYS A 113 9.93 -6.49 4.26
N SER A 114 10.30 -5.58 5.15
CA SER A 114 11.30 -5.81 6.20
C SER A 114 10.63 -5.77 7.57
N LYS A 115 10.94 -6.76 8.39
CA LYS A 115 10.51 -6.85 9.79
C LYS A 115 10.94 -5.62 10.59
N ASP A 116 12.21 -5.25 10.48
CA ASP A 116 12.77 -4.12 11.23
C ASP A 116 12.13 -2.80 10.81
N ALA A 117 11.85 -2.64 9.52
CA ALA A 117 11.11 -1.47 9.03
C ALA A 117 9.69 -1.44 9.59
N ALA A 118 8.99 -2.58 9.61
CA ALA A 118 7.64 -2.68 10.16
C ALA A 118 7.60 -2.37 11.66
N LEU A 119 8.51 -2.95 12.45
CA LEU A 119 8.61 -2.72 13.89
C LEU A 119 8.94 -1.26 14.21
N LYS A 120 9.88 -0.66 13.49
CA LYS A 120 10.24 0.75 13.68
C LYS A 120 9.05 1.69 13.43
N ILE A 121 8.25 1.42 12.41
CA ILE A 121 7.05 2.21 12.13
C ILE A 121 5.95 1.92 13.16
N ALA A 122 5.76 0.66 13.57
CA ALA A 122 4.80 0.29 14.59
C ALA A 122 5.08 1.00 15.92
N GLU A 123 6.34 1.08 16.34
CA GLU A 123 6.77 1.84 17.53
C GLU A 123 6.51 3.36 17.39
N GLN A 124 6.68 3.92 16.19
CA GLN A 124 6.37 5.33 15.95
C GLN A 124 4.88 5.60 16.05
N ILE A 125 4.06 4.70 15.49
CA ILE A 125 2.60 4.76 15.57
C ILE A 125 2.15 4.61 17.04
N SER A 126 2.67 3.61 17.76
CA SER A 126 2.31 3.35 19.16
C SER A 126 2.65 4.54 20.06
N LYS A 127 3.80 5.20 19.85
CA LYS A 127 4.17 6.45 20.54
C LYS A 127 3.20 7.59 20.25
N LYS A 128 2.73 7.74 19.01
CA LYS A 128 1.75 8.79 18.65
C LYS A 128 0.37 8.54 19.26
N PHE A 129 -0.03 7.28 19.38
CA PHE A 129 -1.30 6.90 20.02
C PHE A 129 -1.18 6.74 21.55
N ASN A 130 0.03 6.83 22.11
CA ASN A 130 0.34 6.59 23.53
C ASN A 130 -0.14 5.20 24.02
N VAL A 131 0.12 4.17 23.20
CA VAL A 131 -0.26 2.78 23.45
C VAL A 131 0.94 1.84 23.36
N GLU A 132 0.77 0.62 23.87
CA GLU A 132 1.79 -0.41 23.79
C GLU A 132 1.95 -0.95 22.36
N CYS A 133 3.20 -1.23 21.96
CA CYS A 133 3.50 -1.96 20.74
C CYS A 133 3.70 -3.44 21.08
N ILE A 134 2.71 -4.27 20.79
CA ILE A 134 2.79 -5.71 21.04
C ILE A 134 3.45 -6.38 19.83
N ASN A 135 4.68 -6.86 20.03
CA ASN A 135 5.41 -7.66 19.05
C ASN A 135 4.92 -9.12 19.05
N ASN A 136 3.62 -9.33 18.78
CA ASN A 136 3.07 -10.66 18.58
C ASN A 136 3.22 -11.00 17.11
N ILE A 137 4.39 -11.55 16.76
CA ILE A 137 4.63 -12.15 15.45
C ILE A 137 3.78 -13.42 15.36
N LYS A 138 2.47 -13.25 15.17
CA LYS A 138 1.54 -14.32 14.86
C LYS A 138 1.42 -14.40 13.34
N ILE A 139 1.41 -15.62 12.84
CA ILE A 139 1.07 -15.92 11.45
C ILE A 139 -0.38 -15.49 11.30
N ALA A 140 -0.68 -14.59 10.36
CA ALA A 140 -2.06 -14.30 10.01
C ALA A 140 -2.63 -15.56 9.33
N ASP A 141 -3.63 -16.18 9.95
CA ASP A 141 -4.39 -17.31 9.38
C ASP A 141 -5.30 -16.85 8.23
#